data_AF-A0A6M1Z0Y4-F1
#
_entry.id   AF-A0A6M1Z0Y4-F1
#
_cell.length_a   1.000
_cell.length_b   1.000
_cell.length_c   1.000
_cell.angle_alpha   90.00
_cell.angle_beta   90.00
_cell.angle_gamma   90.00
#
_symmetry.space_group_name_H-M   'P 1'
#
loop_
_entity.id
_entity.type
_entity.pdbx_description
1 polymer ?
#
loop_
_entity_poly.entity_id
_entity_poly.type
_entity_poly.pdbx_seq_one_letter_code
_entity_poly.pdbx_strand_id
1 'polypeptide(L)'
;MRIALIGKSGKMGKVLAELIEEDPTLSLSDDPSDVVIDFSSPEGTLAAIALDKPLVCGTTGLSEETMELLKDLSLRVPVLYSPNFSLAVAALFEICEGIGCKLATLGETTIEEIHHTEKKDSPSGTALKLAALLKIDPTLITAKREGSTTGIHKLKFLLNDEELEIRYEAYSRKAYARGALAAAKFIYQKPPGFYPLNQIFH
;
A
#
# COMPACT_ATOMS: atom_id res chain seq x y z
N MET A 1 0.02 -9.64 -20.08
CA MET A 1 1.02 -9.82 -19.01
C MET A 1 0.57 -10.98 -18.12
N ARG A 2 1.42 -12.00 -17.99
CA ARG A 2 1.18 -13.22 -17.22
C ARG A 2 1.61 -13.00 -15.77
N ILE A 3 0.70 -13.21 -14.83
CA ILE A 3 0.91 -12.94 -13.40
C ILE A 3 0.95 -14.26 -12.65
N ALA A 4 2.04 -14.52 -11.93
CA ALA A 4 2.08 -15.52 -10.87
C ALA A 4 1.56 -14.88 -9.58
N LEU A 5 0.61 -15.53 -8.90
CA LEU A 5 -0.06 -14.97 -7.73
C LEU A 5 0.20 -15.82 -6.48
N ILE A 6 1.07 -15.33 -5.62
CA ILE A 6 1.36 -15.96 -4.32
C ILE A 6 0.31 -15.50 -3.31
N GLY A 7 -0.31 -16.47 -2.61
CA GLY A 7 -1.44 -16.21 -1.72
C GLY A 7 -2.81 -16.18 -2.38
N LYS A 8 -2.96 -16.81 -3.57
CA LYS A 8 -4.21 -16.86 -4.36
C LYS A 8 -5.47 -17.24 -3.56
N SER A 9 -5.38 -18.12 -2.57
CA SER A 9 -6.51 -18.56 -1.73
C SER A 9 -6.94 -17.54 -0.66
N GLY A 10 -6.11 -16.55 -0.36
CA GLY A 10 -6.36 -15.52 0.64
C GLY A 10 -7.40 -14.49 0.20
N LYS A 11 -7.84 -13.63 1.14
CA LYS A 11 -8.86 -12.58 0.87
C LYS A 11 -8.40 -11.64 -0.25
N MET A 12 -7.13 -11.21 -0.25
CA MET A 12 -6.56 -10.36 -1.30
C MET A 12 -6.33 -11.14 -2.59
N GLY A 13 -5.79 -12.36 -2.52
CA GLY A 13 -5.56 -13.21 -3.69
C GLY A 13 -6.82 -13.49 -4.50
N LYS A 14 -7.95 -13.75 -3.84
CA LYS A 14 -9.25 -13.94 -4.51
C LYS A 14 -9.69 -12.69 -5.28
N VAL A 15 -9.56 -11.51 -4.68
CA VAL A 15 -9.91 -10.24 -5.32
C VAL A 15 -8.96 -9.94 -6.49
N LEU A 16 -7.66 -10.22 -6.34
CA LEU A 16 -6.70 -10.08 -7.44
C LEU A 16 -7.02 -11.02 -8.60
N ALA A 17 -7.35 -12.29 -8.32
CA ALA A 17 -7.72 -13.25 -9.35
C ALA A 17 -8.96 -12.79 -10.13
N GLU A 18 -10.01 -12.34 -9.43
CA GLU A 18 -11.22 -11.76 -10.05
C GLU A 18 -10.87 -10.58 -10.97
N LEU A 19 -10.09 -9.61 -10.48
CA LEU A 19 -9.71 -8.44 -11.27
C LEU A 19 -8.78 -8.75 -12.46
N ILE A 20 -7.99 -9.82 -12.36
CA ILE A 20 -7.13 -10.30 -13.46
C ILE A 20 -7.99 -10.95 -14.54
N GLU A 21 -9.01 -11.73 -14.17
CA GLU A 21 -9.95 -12.34 -15.12
C GLU A 21 -10.81 -11.29 -15.84
N GLU A 22 -11.13 -10.17 -15.18
CA GLU A 22 -11.85 -9.02 -15.78
C GLU A 22 -11.01 -8.21 -16.80
N ASP A 23 -9.68 -8.28 -16.74
CA ASP A 23 -8.78 -7.49 -17.60
C ASP A 23 -8.20 -8.36 -18.74
N PRO A 24 -8.62 -8.16 -20.01
CA PRO A 24 -8.18 -8.99 -21.13
C PRO A 24 -6.68 -8.87 -21.45
N THR A 25 -5.98 -7.88 -20.87
CA THR A 25 -4.54 -7.70 -21.04
C THR A 25 -3.73 -8.52 -20.03
N LEU A 26 -4.38 -9.14 -19.03
CA LEU A 26 -3.76 -9.89 -17.95
C LEU A 26 -4.18 -11.37 -18.01
N SER A 27 -3.35 -12.23 -17.43
CA SER A 27 -3.71 -13.64 -17.24
C SER A 27 -2.98 -14.21 -16.02
N LEU A 28 -3.60 -15.18 -15.33
CA LEU A 28 -2.94 -15.95 -14.29
C LEU A 28 -2.11 -17.07 -14.92
N SER A 29 -0.84 -17.17 -14.55
CA SER A 29 0.05 -18.26 -14.95
C SER A 29 1.20 -18.36 -13.96
N ASP A 30 1.39 -19.53 -13.34
CA ASP A 30 2.50 -19.73 -12.39
C ASP A 30 3.84 -19.81 -13.15
N ASP A 31 3.86 -20.57 -14.25
CA ASP A 31 4.98 -20.62 -15.20
C ASP A 31 4.47 -20.93 -16.62
N PRO A 32 4.86 -20.16 -17.66
CA PRO A 32 5.66 -18.94 -17.61
C PRO A 32 4.90 -17.71 -17.07
N SER A 33 5.48 -17.06 -16.06
CA SER A 33 5.04 -15.75 -15.53
C SER A 33 5.98 -14.61 -15.93
N ASP A 34 5.41 -13.42 -16.10
CA ASP A 34 6.11 -12.16 -16.40
C ASP A 34 6.38 -11.35 -15.12
N VAL A 35 5.42 -11.34 -14.19
CA VAL A 35 5.49 -10.64 -12.90
C VAL A 35 4.88 -11.52 -11.81
N VAL A 36 5.46 -11.47 -10.61
CA VAL A 36 4.93 -12.10 -9.40
C VAL A 36 4.22 -11.05 -8.55
N ILE A 37 3.01 -11.35 -8.09
CA ILE A 37 2.29 -10.56 -7.09
C ILE A 37 2.17 -11.41 -5.82
N ASP A 38 2.67 -10.88 -4.71
CA ASP A 38 2.65 -11.56 -3.40
C ASP A 38 1.82 -10.78 -2.37
N PHE A 39 0.71 -11.39 -1.94
CA PHE A 39 -0.09 -10.97 -0.79
C PHE A 39 -0.43 -12.20 0.05
N SER A 40 0.58 -12.75 0.72
CA SER A 40 0.49 -14.04 1.38
C SER A 40 0.94 -13.99 2.85
N SER A 41 2.07 -14.59 3.17
CA SER A 41 2.73 -14.69 4.48
C SER A 41 4.24 -14.51 4.30
N PRO A 42 5.01 -14.30 5.38
CA PRO A 42 6.47 -14.21 5.27
C PRO A 42 7.10 -15.40 4.52
N GLU A 43 6.60 -16.62 4.73
CA GLU A 43 7.07 -17.83 4.03
C GLU A 43 6.68 -17.81 2.54
N GLY A 44 5.49 -17.32 2.22
CA GLY A 44 5.07 -17.13 0.83
C GLY A 44 5.91 -16.08 0.11
N THR A 45 6.34 -15.01 0.82
CA THR A 45 7.28 -14.03 0.27
C THR A 45 8.63 -14.68 -0.07
N LEU A 46 9.15 -15.58 0.77
CA LEU A 46 10.37 -16.33 0.43
C LEU A 46 10.19 -17.19 -0.83
N ALA A 47 9.04 -17.84 -0.99
CA ALA A 47 8.72 -18.59 -2.20
C ALA A 47 8.60 -17.66 -3.43
N ALA A 48 8.05 -16.46 -3.26
CA ALA A 48 7.97 -15.45 -4.32
C ALA A 48 9.37 -14.97 -4.77
N ILE A 49 10.27 -14.73 -3.80
CA ILE A 49 11.67 -14.33 -4.06
C ILE A 49 12.41 -15.42 -4.85
N ALA A 50 12.20 -16.68 -4.50
CA ALA A 50 12.86 -17.81 -5.14
C ALA A 50 12.52 -17.98 -6.64
N LEU A 51 11.47 -17.31 -7.14
CA LEU A 51 11.14 -17.29 -8.57
C LEU A 51 12.08 -16.39 -9.40
N ASP A 52 12.86 -15.51 -8.77
CA ASP A 52 13.83 -14.58 -9.40
C ASP A 52 13.22 -13.79 -10.58
N LYS A 53 12.00 -13.27 -10.38
CA LYS A 53 11.21 -12.51 -11.37
C LYS A 53 10.79 -11.14 -10.80
N PRO A 54 10.40 -10.17 -11.66
CA PRO A 54 9.79 -8.92 -11.22
C PRO A 54 8.72 -9.17 -10.14
N LEU A 55 8.79 -8.46 -9.01
CA LEU A 55 7.99 -8.79 -7.83
C LEU A 55 7.27 -7.56 -7.27
N VAL A 56 5.95 -7.67 -7.13
CA VAL A 56 5.12 -6.77 -6.32
C VAL A 56 4.80 -7.48 -5.01
N CYS A 57 5.36 -7.00 -3.90
CA CYS A 57 5.13 -7.59 -2.57
C CYS A 57 4.33 -6.64 -1.68
N GLY A 58 3.15 -7.11 -1.23
CA GLY A 58 2.28 -6.45 -0.26
C GLY A 58 2.09 -7.22 1.04
N THR A 59 2.88 -8.27 1.25
CA THR A 59 2.92 -9.00 2.52
C THR A 59 3.49 -8.11 3.62
N THR A 60 2.75 -7.98 4.73
CA THR A 60 3.13 -7.20 5.90
C THR A 60 3.78 -8.07 6.97
N GLY A 61 4.54 -7.46 7.89
CA GLY A 61 5.14 -8.19 9.02
C GLY A 61 6.36 -9.03 8.64
N LEU A 62 7.08 -8.62 7.59
CA LEU A 62 8.32 -9.24 7.15
C LEU A 62 9.46 -8.95 8.15
N SER A 63 10.35 -9.93 8.34
CA SER A 63 11.58 -9.75 9.11
C SER A 63 12.58 -8.85 8.38
N GLU A 64 13.55 -8.29 9.11
CA GLU A 64 14.66 -7.54 8.50
C GLU A 64 15.42 -8.38 7.48
N GLU A 65 15.68 -9.66 7.79
CA GLU A 65 16.29 -10.64 6.87
C GLU A 65 15.48 -10.81 5.58
N THR A 66 14.14 -10.94 5.66
CA THR A 66 13.31 -11.05 4.46
C THR A 66 13.33 -9.76 3.64
N MET A 67 13.39 -8.60 4.31
CA MET A 67 13.52 -7.32 3.63
C MET A 67 14.88 -7.16 2.92
N GLU A 68 15.96 -7.71 3.49
CA GLU A 68 17.27 -7.77 2.83
C GLU A 68 17.23 -8.67 1.59
N LEU A 69 16.60 -9.84 1.67
CA LEU A 69 16.42 -10.72 0.51
C LEU A 69 15.64 -10.04 -0.63
N LEU A 70 14.61 -9.23 -0.32
CA LEU A 70 13.90 -8.45 -1.34
C LEU A 70 14.80 -7.38 -1.96
N LYS A 71 15.66 -6.73 -1.18
CA LYS A 71 16.64 -5.76 -1.70
C LYS A 71 17.70 -6.45 -2.56
N ASP A 72 18.17 -7.63 -2.18
CA ASP A 72 19.12 -8.41 -2.96
C ASP A 72 18.53 -8.91 -4.28
N LEU A 73 17.26 -9.32 -4.27
CA LEU A 73 16.50 -9.61 -5.50
C LEU A 73 16.41 -8.38 -6.41
N SER A 74 16.20 -7.20 -5.81
CA SER A 74 16.06 -5.94 -6.54
C SER A 74 17.29 -5.53 -7.36
N LEU A 75 18.46 -6.11 -7.05
CA LEU A 75 19.69 -5.92 -7.83
C LEU A 75 19.62 -6.57 -9.23
N ARG A 76 18.72 -7.53 -9.43
CA ARG A 76 18.60 -8.32 -10.68
C ARG A 76 17.29 -8.11 -11.41
N VAL A 77 16.21 -7.80 -10.68
CA VAL A 77 14.87 -7.57 -11.22
C VAL A 77 14.20 -6.39 -10.51
N PRO A 78 13.20 -5.72 -11.11
CA PRO A 78 12.46 -4.69 -10.40
C PRO A 78 11.58 -5.31 -9.29
N VAL A 79 11.69 -4.76 -8.08
CA VAL A 79 10.92 -5.16 -6.91
C VAL A 79 10.17 -3.94 -6.39
N LEU A 80 8.84 -4.02 -6.28
CA LEU A 80 8.03 -2.99 -5.62
C LEU A 80 7.45 -3.56 -4.33
N TYR A 81 7.77 -2.90 -3.22
CA TYR A 81 7.28 -3.28 -1.90
C TYR A 81 6.43 -2.16 -1.30
N SER A 82 5.26 -2.51 -0.76
CA SER A 82 4.47 -1.59 0.07
C SER A 82 3.57 -2.33 1.06
N PRO A 83 3.48 -1.91 2.33
CA PRO A 83 2.52 -2.47 3.27
C PRO A 83 1.08 -2.01 3.01
N ASN A 84 0.87 -1.05 2.09
CA ASN A 84 -0.45 -0.56 1.70
C ASN A 84 -0.46 -0.21 0.20
N PHE A 85 -1.31 -0.89 -0.56
CA PHE A 85 -1.42 -0.71 -2.01
C PHE A 85 -2.54 0.25 -2.45
N SER A 86 -3.10 1.05 -1.56
CA SER A 86 -4.05 2.09 -1.96
C SER A 86 -3.31 3.24 -2.64
N LEU A 87 -3.61 3.47 -3.92
CA LEU A 87 -3.01 4.59 -4.66
C LEU A 87 -3.46 5.94 -4.11
N ALA A 88 -4.69 6.04 -3.61
CA ALA A 88 -5.16 7.25 -2.96
C ALA A 88 -4.41 7.53 -1.65
N VAL A 89 -4.03 6.49 -0.88
CA VAL A 89 -3.17 6.65 0.30
C VAL A 89 -1.75 7.02 -0.10
N ALA A 90 -1.20 6.43 -1.17
CA ALA A 90 0.10 6.82 -1.69
C ALA A 90 0.13 8.31 -2.11
N ALA A 91 -0.90 8.77 -2.83
CA ALA A 91 -1.07 10.17 -3.19
C ALA A 91 -1.25 11.06 -1.95
N LEU A 92 -2.00 10.61 -0.94
CA LEU A 92 -2.16 11.33 0.32
C LEU A 92 -0.81 11.54 1.03
N PHE A 93 0.05 10.51 1.05
CA PHE A 93 1.40 10.65 1.60
C PHE A 93 2.23 11.67 0.82
N GLU A 94 2.19 11.64 -0.52
CA GLU A 94 2.92 12.62 -1.35
C GLU A 94 2.42 14.06 -1.15
N ILE A 95 1.10 14.25 -1.02
CA ILE A 95 0.50 15.54 -0.66
C ILE A 95 1.01 16.00 0.70
N CYS A 96 1.07 15.11 1.69
CA CYS A 96 1.53 15.43 3.05
C CYS A 96 3.04 15.72 3.10
N GLU A 97 3.86 14.94 2.40
CA GLU A 97 5.30 15.16 2.23
C GLU A 97 5.57 16.52 1.57
N GLY A 98 4.75 16.89 0.59
CA GLY A 98 4.83 18.16 -0.14
C GLY A 98 4.19 19.34 0.60
N ILE A 99 2.94 19.66 0.25
CA ILE A 99 2.25 20.87 0.72
C ILE A 99 1.67 20.71 2.13
N GLY A 100 1.27 19.50 2.52
CA GLY A 100 0.63 19.24 3.81
C GLY A 100 1.54 19.58 4.99
N CYS A 101 2.83 19.25 4.91
CA CYS A 101 3.78 19.62 5.96
C CYS A 101 3.93 21.14 6.13
N LYS A 102 3.73 21.92 5.05
CA LYS A 102 3.72 23.39 5.11
C LYS A 102 2.43 23.91 5.73
N LEU A 103 1.28 23.37 5.32
CA LEU A 103 -0.02 23.71 5.91
C LEU A 103 -0.05 23.45 7.42
N ALA A 104 0.55 22.34 7.87
CA ALA A 104 0.66 22.00 9.28
C ALA A 104 1.45 23.02 10.11
N THR A 105 2.27 23.87 9.51
CA THR A 105 2.98 24.95 10.21
C THR A 105 2.16 26.22 10.38
N LEU A 106 1.03 26.34 9.68
CA LEU A 106 0.21 27.55 9.65
C LEU A 106 -0.93 27.53 10.67
N GLY A 107 -1.19 26.39 11.31
CA GLY A 107 -2.29 26.23 12.25
C GLY A 107 -2.33 24.84 12.88
N GLU A 108 -3.44 24.52 13.55
CA GLU A 108 -3.62 23.22 14.19
C GLU A 108 -3.91 22.15 13.12
N THR A 109 -3.33 20.96 13.28
CA THR A 109 -3.60 19.83 12.39
C THR A 109 -4.08 18.63 13.18
N THR A 110 -5.19 18.03 12.75
CA THR A 110 -5.77 16.86 13.42
C THR A 110 -5.84 15.66 12.47
N ILE A 111 -5.72 14.47 13.04
CA ILE A 111 -5.82 13.19 12.33
C ILE A 111 -6.90 12.35 12.99
N GLU A 112 -7.93 11.99 12.22
CA GLU A 112 -8.95 11.01 12.61
C GLU A 112 -8.87 9.78 11.69
N GLU A 113 -8.98 8.59 12.27
CA GLU A 113 -9.18 7.36 11.52
C GLU A 113 -10.39 6.56 12.02
N ILE A 114 -11.00 5.81 11.11
CA ILE A 114 -12.10 4.88 11.42
C ILE A 114 -11.85 3.57 10.69
N HIS A 115 -11.87 2.46 11.43
CA HIS A 115 -11.77 1.09 10.88
C HIS A 115 -12.79 0.19 11.53
N HIS A 116 -12.97 -1.03 11.01
CA HIS A 116 -13.84 -2.04 11.60
C HIS A 116 -13.39 -2.48 13.00
N THR A 117 -14.32 -3.06 13.77
CA THR A 117 -14.11 -3.46 15.17
C THR A 117 -13.05 -4.55 15.34
N GLU A 118 -12.87 -5.43 14.35
CA GLU A 118 -11.89 -6.52 14.41
C GLU A 118 -10.43 -6.08 14.20
N LYS A 119 -10.17 -4.81 13.86
CA LYS A 119 -8.81 -4.31 13.59
C LYS A 119 -8.04 -4.15 14.90
N LYS A 120 -7.00 -4.96 15.09
CA LYS A 120 -6.23 -5.06 16.35
C LYS A 120 -5.26 -3.90 16.58
N ASP A 121 -4.59 -3.42 15.55
CA ASP A 121 -3.68 -2.27 15.63
C ASP A 121 -4.49 -0.97 15.78
N SER A 122 -4.06 -0.08 16.66
CA SER A 122 -4.64 1.25 16.85
C SER A 122 -3.61 2.21 17.46
N PRO A 123 -3.29 3.36 16.83
CA PRO A 123 -3.73 3.79 15.49
C PRO A 123 -3.23 2.88 14.35
N SER A 124 -3.84 2.95 13.16
CA SER A 124 -3.32 2.19 12.00
C SER A 124 -1.96 2.69 11.52
N GLY A 125 -1.21 1.81 10.85
CA GLY A 125 0.06 2.19 10.21
C GLY A 125 -0.05 3.36 9.23
N THR A 126 -1.19 3.52 8.54
CA THR A 126 -1.45 4.68 7.68
C THR A 126 -1.51 5.96 8.51
N ALA A 127 -2.27 5.96 9.61
CA ALA A 127 -2.41 7.13 10.48
C ALA A 127 -1.07 7.51 11.15
N LEU A 128 -0.31 6.51 11.61
CA LEU A 128 1.03 6.71 12.16
C LEU A 128 1.99 7.33 11.14
N LYS A 129 1.95 6.87 9.88
CA LYS A 129 2.76 7.46 8.82
C LYS A 129 2.35 8.90 8.51
N LEU A 130 1.05 9.20 8.45
CA LEU A 130 0.57 10.58 8.28
C LEU A 130 1.04 11.49 9.42
N ALA A 131 0.94 11.03 10.66
CA ALA A 131 1.42 11.80 11.83
C ALA A 131 2.93 12.06 11.74
N ALA A 132 3.73 11.06 11.37
CA ALA A 132 5.17 11.24 11.20
C ALA A 132 5.52 12.26 10.11
N LEU A 133 4.84 12.21 8.95
CA LEU A 133 5.04 13.15 7.85
C LEU A 133 4.68 14.60 8.23
N LEU A 134 3.60 14.76 8.98
CA LEU A 134 3.11 16.06 9.43
C LEU A 134 3.72 16.52 10.77
N LYS A 135 4.62 15.72 11.36
CA LYS A 135 5.27 15.97 12.66
C LYS A 135 4.26 16.15 13.81
N ILE A 136 3.18 15.37 13.79
CA ILE A 136 2.14 15.34 14.81
C ILE A 136 2.45 14.22 15.80
N ASP A 137 2.26 14.49 17.10
CA ASP A 137 2.37 13.47 18.12
C ASP A 137 1.33 12.35 17.88
N PRO A 138 1.75 11.08 17.74
CA PRO A 138 0.82 9.98 17.51
C PRO A 138 -0.27 9.82 18.58
N THR A 139 -0.05 10.32 19.80
CA THR A 139 -1.05 10.30 20.89
C THR A 139 -2.25 11.22 20.62
N LEU A 140 -2.12 12.17 19.69
CA LEU A 140 -3.19 13.08 19.28
C LEU A 140 -4.08 12.51 18.16
N ILE A 141 -3.75 11.32 17.64
CA ILE A 141 -4.57 10.66 16.61
C ILE A 141 -5.87 10.17 17.24
N THR A 142 -7.00 10.63 16.70
CA THR A 142 -8.32 10.09 17.06
C THR A 142 -8.60 8.81 16.28
N ALA A 143 -8.48 7.65 16.94
CA ALA A 143 -8.72 6.35 16.32
C ALA A 143 -10.04 5.71 16.77
N LYS A 144 -10.94 5.45 15.82
CA LYS A 144 -12.26 4.83 16.06
C LYS A 144 -12.35 3.44 15.45
N ARG A 145 -13.13 2.57 16.10
CA ARG A 145 -13.38 1.19 15.67
C ARG A 145 -14.89 0.97 15.54
N GLU A 146 -15.41 1.13 14.32
CA GLU A 146 -16.84 1.24 14.03
C GLU A 146 -17.28 0.27 12.93
N GLY A 147 -18.23 -0.62 13.29
CA GLY A 147 -18.92 -1.51 12.36
C GLY A 147 -17.98 -2.30 11.46
N SER A 148 -18.28 -2.28 10.16
CA SER A 148 -17.55 -2.97 9.09
C SER A 148 -16.71 -2.03 8.23
N THR A 149 -16.39 -0.83 8.72
CA THR A 149 -15.64 0.20 7.99
C THR A 149 -14.30 -0.34 7.49
N THR A 150 -14.05 -0.32 6.18
CA THR A 150 -12.78 -0.84 5.63
C THR A 150 -11.60 0.05 6.02
N GLY A 151 -11.79 1.37 5.99
CA GLY A 151 -10.81 2.34 6.45
C GLY A 151 -11.15 3.76 5.98
N ILE A 152 -11.22 4.70 6.91
CA ILE A 152 -11.37 6.13 6.66
C ILE A 152 -10.23 6.85 7.36
N HIS A 153 -9.63 7.84 6.68
CA HIS A 153 -8.64 8.75 7.26
C HIS A 153 -9.04 10.17 6.91
N LYS A 154 -9.12 11.04 7.91
CA LYS A 154 -9.37 12.47 7.74
C LYS A 154 -8.21 13.26 8.31
N LEU A 155 -7.69 14.18 7.52
CA LEU A 155 -6.73 15.19 7.92
C LEU A 155 -7.43 16.53 7.88
N LYS A 156 -7.43 17.27 8.98
CA LYS A 156 -7.90 18.64 9.00
C LYS A 156 -6.75 19.57 9.31
N PHE A 157 -6.61 20.62 8.51
CA PHE A 157 -5.73 21.75 8.75
C PHE A 157 -6.61 22.94 9.12
N LEU A 158 -6.59 23.32 10.40
CA LEU A 158 -7.36 24.43 10.94
C LEU A 158 -6.46 25.66 10.97
N LEU A 159 -6.73 26.60 10.06
CA LEU A 159 -6.11 27.91 10.02
C LEU A 159 -7.03 28.94 10.72
N ASN A 160 -6.59 30.20 10.83
CA ASN A 160 -7.30 31.20 11.64
C ASN A 160 -8.79 31.38 11.26
N ASP A 161 -9.10 31.39 9.97
CA ASP A 161 -10.45 31.67 9.46
C ASP A 161 -10.94 30.63 8.42
N GLU A 162 -10.18 29.55 8.21
CA GLU A 162 -10.47 28.53 7.22
C GLU A 162 -10.04 27.14 7.69
N GLU A 163 -10.74 26.11 7.19
CA GLU A 163 -10.42 24.71 7.41
C GLU A 163 -10.25 24.03 6.05
N LEU A 164 -9.15 23.28 5.89
CA LEU A 164 -8.99 22.34 4.80
C LEU A 164 -9.08 20.91 5.34
N GLU A 165 -10.05 20.13 4.87
CA GLU A 165 -10.14 18.69 5.13
C GLU A 165 -9.71 17.88 3.91
N ILE A 166 -8.83 16.89 4.13
CA ILE A 166 -8.54 15.84 3.17
C ILE A 166 -9.07 14.52 3.74
N ARG A 167 -10.04 13.93 3.04
CA ARG A 167 -10.69 12.67 3.43
C ARG A 167 -10.38 11.56 2.44
N TYR A 168 -9.80 10.48 2.95
CA TYR A 168 -9.67 9.20 2.26
C TYR A 168 -10.66 8.18 2.82
N GLU A 169 -11.27 7.38 1.93
CA GLU A 169 -12.14 6.27 2.30
C GLU A 169 -11.91 5.09 1.35
N ALA A 170 -11.67 3.91 1.93
CA ALA A 170 -11.66 2.65 1.20
C ALA A 170 -13.07 2.04 1.23
N TYR A 171 -13.66 1.79 0.07
CA TYR A 171 -14.96 1.09 -0.01
C TYR A 171 -14.84 -0.43 0.01
N SER A 172 -13.70 -0.97 -0.44
CA SER A 172 -13.46 -2.41 -0.48
C SER A 172 -11.99 -2.75 -0.68
N ARG A 173 -11.65 -4.04 -0.57
CA ARG A 173 -10.32 -4.58 -0.90
C ARG A 173 -9.93 -4.40 -2.37
N LYS A 174 -10.89 -4.15 -3.27
CA LYS A 174 -10.60 -3.86 -4.69
C LYS A 174 -9.69 -2.64 -4.83
N ALA A 175 -9.73 -1.66 -3.90
CA ALA A 175 -8.83 -0.51 -3.91
C ALA A 175 -7.35 -0.93 -3.86
N TYR A 176 -6.99 -1.82 -2.92
CA TYR A 176 -5.62 -2.32 -2.77
C TYR A 176 -5.22 -3.25 -3.92
N ALA A 177 -6.14 -4.11 -4.37
CA ALA A 177 -5.86 -5.02 -5.48
C ALA A 177 -5.60 -4.26 -6.79
N ARG A 178 -6.36 -3.19 -7.06
CA ARG A 178 -6.12 -2.32 -8.22
C ARG A 178 -4.76 -1.63 -8.15
N GLY A 179 -4.35 -1.16 -6.99
CA GLY A 179 -3.02 -0.58 -6.83
C GLY A 179 -1.89 -1.60 -7.02
N ALA A 180 -2.07 -2.84 -6.58
CA ALA A 180 -1.12 -3.92 -6.85
C ALA A 180 -1.01 -4.26 -8.35
N LEU A 181 -2.13 -4.28 -9.07
CA LEU A 181 -2.11 -4.46 -10.52
C LEU A 181 -1.47 -3.26 -11.25
N ALA A 182 -1.72 -2.04 -10.79
CA ALA A 182 -1.05 -0.85 -11.32
C ALA A 182 0.47 -0.91 -11.08
N ALA A 183 0.89 -1.30 -9.88
CA ALA A 183 2.29 -1.54 -9.53
C ALA A 183 2.93 -2.63 -10.42
N ALA A 184 2.23 -3.74 -10.67
CA ALA A 184 2.72 -4.81 -11.53
C ALA A 184 2.94 -4.31 -12.98
N LYS A 185 1.95 -3.57 -13.52
CA LYS A 185 2.06 -2.95 -14.84
C LYS A 185 3.22 -1.94 -14.89
N PHE A 186 3.42 -1.17 -13.83
CA PHE A 186 4.51 -0.20 -13.72
C PHE A 186 5.88 -0.88 -13.71
N ILE A 187 6.11 -1.89 -12.85
CA ILE A 187 7.44 -2.52 -12.73
C ILE A 187 7.79 -3.44 -13.89
N TYR A 188 6.81 -3.96 -14.63
CA TYR A 188 7.03 -4.91 -15.73
C TYR A 188 8.06 -4.43 -16.77
N GLN A 189 8.20 -3.11 -16.94
CA GLN A 189 9.12 -2.51 -17.91
C GLN A 189 10.23 -1.67 -17.25
N LYS A 190 10.38 -1.75 -15.92
CA LYS A 190 11.40 -0.99 -15.20
C LYS A 190 12.71 -1.77 -15.12
N PRO A 191 13.86 -1.08 -15.08
CA PRO A 191 15.14 -1.74 -14.79
C PRO A 191 15.13 -2.34 -13.38
N PRO A 192 16.11 -3.20 -13.04
CA PRO A 192 16.30 -3.64 -11.67
C PRO A 192 16.35 -2.48 -10.69
N GLY A 193 15.69 -2.63 -9.55
CA GLY A 193 15.61 -1.61 -8.53
C GLY A 193 14.55 -1.90 -7.48
N PHE A 194 14.69 -1.27 -6.32
CA PHE A 194 13.73 -1.36 -5.21
C PHE A 194 12.83 -0.12 -5.22
N TYR A 195 11.56 -0.31 -5.57
CA TYR A 195 10.60 0.76 -5.82
C TYR A 195 9.60 0.88 -4.67
N PRO A 196 9.40 2.08 -4.09
CA PRO A 196 8.22 2.36 -3.28
C PRO A 196 6.99 2.59 -4.17
N LEU A 197 5.79 2.43 -3.60
CA LEU A 197 4.54 2.54 -4.37
C LEU A 197 4.31 3.91 -5.01
N ASN A 198 4.73 5.01 -4.39
CA ASN A 198 4.53 6.36 -4.94
C ASN A 198 5.28 6.62 -6.26
N GLN A 199 6.30 5.81 -6.58
CA GLN A 199 7.00 5.91 -7.88
C GLN A 199 6.08 5.68 -9.08
N ILE A 200 4.90 5.09 -8.90
CA ILE A 200 3.92 4.94 -10.00
C ILE A 200 3.41 6.27 -10.56
N PHE A 201 3.58 7.38 -9.82
CA PHE A 201 3.14 8.71 -10.23
C PHE A 201 4.22 9.46 -11.05
N HIS A 202 5.39 8.86 -11.28
CA HIS A 202 6.55 9.45 -11.93
C HIS A 202 7.11 8.58 -13.07
#